data_AF-A0A945ZWW2-F1
#
_entry.id   AF-A0A945ZWW2-F1
#
_cell.length_a   1.000
_cell.length_b   1.000
_cell.length_c   1.000
_cell.angle_alpha   90.00
_cell.angle_beta   90.00
_cell.angle_gamma   90.00
#
_symmetry.space_group_name_H-M   'P 1'
#
loop_
_entity.id
_entity.type
_entity.pdbx_description
1 polymer ?
#
loop_
_entity_poly.entity_id
_entity_poly.type
_entity_poly.pdbx_seq_one_letter_code
_entity_poly.pdbx_strand_id
1 'polypeptide(L)'
;MGLQNQNKYYNDNYLIEIFRNSDLANEKVIISKSNFYNNKTSETKLYKNSFIYIPSLSSLLILLFILFSTIYVIDRIRLNQIILNSKGIVYRRILNSLSFKEINFMNQIIKESFISTKSVLKIVENTNLSYPHNIKIKDQFIKELNLKLKTIFNTDYTPLEVRSSKIDARIKEHFFNKNFNKFIKRLSVRI
;
A
#
# COMPACT_ATOMS: atom_id res chain seq x y z
N MET A 1 30.03 37.40 -50.49
CA MET A 1 28.62 37.84 -50.36
C MET A 1 27.76 36.61 -50.64
N GLY A 2 27.14 36.01 -49.63
CA GLY A 2 26.49 34.70 -49.77
C GLY A 2 25.17 34.82 -50.54
N LEU A 3 24.98 33.99 -51.57
CA LEU A 3 23.71 33.85 -52.28
C LEU A 3 22.65 33.32 -51.31
N GLN A 4 21.80 34.22 -50.81
CA GLN A 4 20.69 33.88 -49.93
C GLN A 4 19.58 33.27 -50.78
N ASN A 5 19.27 32.00 -50.58
CA ASN A 5 18.21 31.32 -51.32
C ASN A 5 16.84 31.95 -50.97
N GLN A 6 16.20 32.62 -51.92
CA GLN A 6 14.91 33.30 -51.74
C GLN A 6 13.71 32.48 -52.23
N ASN A 7 13.91 31.20 -52.57
CA ASN A 7 12.83 30.33 -53.05
C ASN A 7 11.76 30.14 -51.96
N LYS A 8 10.50 30.40 -52.30
CA LYS A 8 9.36 30.28 -51.37
C LYS A 8 8.22 29.51 -52.02
N TYR A 9 7.56 28.67 -51.22
CA TYR A 9 6.33 27.99 -51.60
C TYR A 9 5.12 28.73 -51.03
N TYR A 10 4.13 29.04 -51.86
CA TYR A 10 2.91 29.73 -51.45
C TYR A 10 1.76 29.40 -52.41
N ASN A 11 0.57 29.12 -51.88
CA ASN A 11 -0.65 28.82 -52.64
C ASN A 11 -0.44 27.80 -53.79
N ASP A 12 0.17 26.65 -53.49
CA ASP A 12 0.47 25.59 -54.46
C ASP A 12 1.37 26.00 -55.65
N ASN A 13 2.07 27.13 -55.51
CA ASN A 13 3.05 27.60 -56.47
C ASN A 13 4.43 27.74 -55.81
N TYR A 14 5.47 27.46 -56.58
CA TYR A 14 6.86 27.70 -56.22
C TYR A 14 7.34 28.98 -56.89
N LEU A 15 7.83 29.92 -56.09
CA LEU A 15 8.59 31.05 -56.59
C LEU A 15 10.06 30.64 -56.64
N ILE A 16 10.61 30.56 -57.84
CA ILE A 16 11.96 30.07 -58.10
C ILE A 16 12.75 31.17 -58.80
N GLU A 17 13.93 31.47 -58.26
CA GLU A 17 14.89 32.35 -58.90
C GLU A 17 15.76 31.52 -59.86
N ILE A 18 15.72 31.84 -61.16
CA ILE A 18 16.48 31.15 -62.19
C ILE A 18 17.77 31.93 -62.45
N PHE A 19 18.91 31.35 -62.08
CA PHE A 19 20.21 31.93 -62.36
C PHE A 19 20.65 31.54 -63.77
N ARG A 20 20.66 32.51 -64.71
CA ARG A 20 21.28 32.34 -66.03
C ARG A 20 22.64 33.03 -66.01
N ASN A 21 23.68 32.32 -66.45
CA ASN A 21 25.09 32.66 -66.22
C ASN A 21 25.63 33.82 -67.11
N SER A 22 24.77 34.76 -67.51
CA SER A 22 25.13 35.86 -68.43
C SER A 22 24.31 37.10 -68.10
N ASP A 23 24.95 38.10 -67.47
CA ASP A 23 24.68 39.56 -67.29
C ASP A 23 23.25 40.17 -67.44
N LEU A 24 22.21 39.35 -67.43
CA LEU A 24 20.81 39.73 -67.40
C LEU A 24 20.28 39.44 -66.00
N ALA A 25 19.53 40.40 -65.44
CA ALA A 25 18.99 40.32 -64.09
C ALA A 25 18.28 38.98 -63.83
N ASN A 26 18.51 38.39 -62.66
CA ASN A 26 17.87 37.15 -62.23
C ASN A 26 16.35 37.28 -62.32
N GLU A 27 15.72 36.42 -63.10
CA GLU A 27 14.29 36.42 -63.28
C GLU A 27 13.63 35.50 -62.23
N LYS A 28 12.60 36.03 -61.56
CA LYS A 28 11.79 35.27 -60.60
C LYS A 28 10.55 34.76 -61.33
N VAL A 29 10.45 33.45 -61.46
CA VAL A 29 9.33 32.80 -62.15
C VAL A 29 8.46 32.07 -61.12
N ILE A 30 7.15 32.16 -61.31
CA ILE A 30 6.15 31.42 -60.53
C ILE A 30 5.79 30.17 -61.31
N ILE A 31 6.05 29.00 -60.72
CA ILE A 31 5.76 27.70 -61.33
C ILE A 31 4.75 26.96 -60.45
N SER A 32 3.66 26.48 -61.05
CA SER A 32 2.68 25.68 -60.31
C SER A 32 3.25 24.33 -59.88
N LYS A 33 2.85 23.85 -58.70
CA LYS A 33 3.29 22.56 -58.16
C LYS A 33 3.02 21.39 -59.11
N SER A 34 1.90 21.43 -59.83
CA SER A 34 1.56 20.43 -60.84
C SER A 34 2.56 20.41 -62.00
N ASN A 35 3.01 21.58 -62.45
CA ASN A 35 4.00 21.69 -63.52
C ASN A 35 5.43 21.38 -63.03
N PHE A 36 5.76 21.71 -61.78
CA PHE A 36 7.09 21.44 -61.22
C PHE A 36 7.35 19.94 -61.03
N TYR A 37 6.33 19.18 -60.62
CA TYR A 37 6.42 17.73 -60.40
C TYR A 37 5.67 16.92 -61.48
N ASN A 38 5.63 17.42 -62.72
CA ASN A 38 4.79 16.85 -63.80
C ASN A 38 5.05 15.36 -64.05
N ASN A 39 6.26 14.87 -63.74
CA ASN A 39 6.62 13.46 -63.77
C ASN A 39 7.22 13.02 -62.41
N LYS A 40 6.36 12.81 -61.41
CA LYS A 40 6.77 12.30 -60.10
C LYS A 40 7.30 10.86 -60.25
N THR A 41 8.62 10.69 -60.18
CA THR A 41 9.27 9.38 -60.34
C THR A 41 9.24 8.53 -59.07
N SER A 42 9.35 9.13 -57.88
CA SER A 42 9.17 8.43 -56.60
C SER A 42 8.89 9.39 -55.45
N GLU A 43 8.34 8.84 -54.36
CA GLU A 43 8.17 9.53 -53.08
C GLU A 43 8.59 8.59 -51.97
N THR A 44 9.44 9.06 -51.06
CA THR A 44 9.86 8.31 -49.88
C THR A 44 9.69 9.17 -48.64
N LYS A 45 9.25 8.56 -47.54
CA LYS A 45 9.18 9.23 -46.24
C LYS A 45 10.60 9.39 -45.70
N LEU A 46 10.97 10.61 -45.33
CA LEU A 46 12.30 10.93 -44.80
C LEU A 46 12.62 10.25 -43.46
N TYR A 47 11.61 9.80 -42.71
CA TYR A 47 11.81 9.11 -41.43
C TYR A 47 10.89 7.90 -41.31
N LYS A 48 11.43 6.82 -40.73
CA LYS A 48 10.71 5.59 -40.41
C LYS A 48 10.30 5.64 -38.94
N ASN A 49 9.02 5.91 -38.66
CA ASN A 49 8.50 5.88 -37.29
C ASN A 49 8.16 4.43 -36.89
N SER A 50 9.18 3.62 -36.61
CA SER A 50 8.98 2.31 -35.96
C SER A 50 9.58 2.37 -34.57
N PHE A 51 8.74 2.59 -33.55
CA PHE A 51 9.12 2.39 -32.15
C PHE A 51 9.33 0.89 -31.91
N ILE A 52 10.53 0.39 -32.22
CA ILE A 52 10.93 -0.98 -31.87
C ILE A 52 11.42 -0.90 -30.42
N TYR A 53 10.58 -1.33 -29.48
CA TYR A 53 10.89 -1.33 -28.06
C TYR A 53 11.85 -2.49 -27.75
N ILE A 54 13.15 -2.24 -27.95
CA ILE A 54 14.20 -3.17 -27.50
C ILE A 54 14.44 -2.85 -26.02
N PRO A 55 14.16 -3.77 -25.08
CA PRO A 55 14.39 -3.52 -23.67
C PRO A 55 15.88 -3.23 -23.47
N SER A 56 16.20 -1.98 -23.16
CA SER A 56 17.56 -1.58 -22.79
C SER A 56 17.90 -2.15 -21.42
N LEU A 57 19.20 -2.27 -21.11
CA LEU A 57 19.67 -2.68 -19.78
C LEU A 57 19.04 -1.84 -18.65
N SER A 58 18.80 -0.56 -18.92
CA SER A 58 18.10 0.37 -18.01
C SER A 58 16.67 -0.06 -17.69
N SER A 59 15.91 -0.56 -18.68
CA SER A 59 14.54 -1.06 -18.48
C SER A 59 14.50 -2.29 -17.55
N LEU A 60 15.51 -3.16 -17.65
CA LEU A 60 15.64 -4.34 -16.80
C LEU A 60 15.98 -3.94 -15.35
N LEU A 61 16.88 -2.96 -15.16
CA LEU A 61 17.22 -2.45 -13.83
C LEU A 61 16.02 -1.79 -13.13
N ILE A 62 15.20 -1.04 -13.87
CA ILE A 62 13.98 -0.42 -13.34
C ILE A 62 12.99 -1.50 -12.90
N LEU A 63 12.79 -2.54 -13.72
CA LEU A 63 11.92 -3.66 -13.37
C LEU A 63 12.40 -4.37 -12.09
N LEU A 64 13.72 -4.61 -11.98
CA LEU A 64 14.33 -5.25 -10.81
C LEU A 64 14.11 -4.38 -9.56
N PHE A 65 14.30 -3.07 -9.66
CA PHE A 65 14.10 -2.13 -8.56
C PHE A 65 12.65 -2.13 -8.07
N ILE A 66 11.67 -2.11 -8.99
CA ILE A 66 10.25 -2.21 -8.65
C ILE A 66 9.97 -3.54 -7.94
N LEU A 67 10.54 -4.64 -8.42
CA LEU A 67 10.34 -5.97 -7.84
C LEU A 67 10.92 -6.06 -6.41
N PHE A 68 12.13 -5.55 -6.19
CA PHE A 68 12.71 -5.48 -4.84
C PHE A 68 11.91 -4.55 -3.91
N SER A 69 11.48 -3.39 -4.41
CA SER A 69 10.68 -2.43 -3.63
C SER A 69 9.33 -3.03 -3.21
N THR A 70 8.64 -3.72 -4.13
CA THR A 70 7.36 -4.38 -3.83
C THR A 70 7.53 -5.50 -2.80
N ILE A 71 8.56 -6.35 -2.92
CA ILE A 71 8.86 -7.38 -1.91
C ILE A 71 9.14 -6.74 -0.55
N TYR A 72 9.96 -5.68 -0.51
CA TYR A 72 10.29 -4.97 0.73
C TYR A 72 9.05 -4.37 1.40
N VAL A 73 8.16 -3.72 0.62
CA VAL A 73 6.92 -3.14 1.13
C VAL A 73 5.99 -4.23 1.66
N ILE A 74 5.81 -5.33 0.92
CA ILE A 74 4.99 -6.48 1.36
C ILE A 74 5.54 -7.05 2.66
N ASP A 75 6.86 -7.22 2.77
CA ASP A 75 7.47 -7.78 3.96
C ASP A 75 7.29 -6.87 5.18
N ARG A 76 7.45 -5.56 4.99
CA ARG A 76 7.21 -4.54 6.03
C ARG A 76 5.76 -4.53 6.49
N ILE A 77 4.80 -4.71 5.58
CA ILE A 77 3.37 -4.82 5.91
C ILE A 77 3.13 -6.07 6.75
N ARG A 78 3.68 -7.23 6.33
CA ARG A 78 3.54 -8.50 7.06
C ARG A 78 4.15 -8.44 8.47
N LEU A 79 5.31 -7.80 8.64
CA LEU A 79 5.96 -7.60 9.93
C LEU A 79 5.11 -6.81 10.93
N ASN A 80 4.27 -5.92 10.40
CA ASN A 80 3.44 -5.04 11.21
C ASN A 80 2.06 -5.61 11.55
N GLN A 81 1.71 -6.81 11.07
CA GLN A 81 0.43 -7.43 11.38
C GLN A 81 0.50 -8.14 12.74
N ILE A 82 -0.57 -7.97 13.54
CA ILE A 82 -0.80 -8.75 14.76
C ILE A 82 -1.93 -9.70 14.44
N ILE A 83 -1.76 -10.99 14.68
CA ILE A 83 -2.78 -11.99 14.33
C ILE A 83 -3.12 -12.81 15.57
N LEU A 84 -4.40 -12.91 15.90
CA LEU A 84 -4.92 -13.85 16.89
C LEU A 84 -5.36 -15.13 16.17
N ASN A 85 -4.63 -16.21 16.40
CA ASN A 85 -4.93 -17.56 15.91
C ASN A 85 -5.47 -18.45 17.03
N SER A 86 -5.96 -19.64 16.68
CA SER A 86 -6.38 -20.70 17.62
C SER A 86 -5.27 -21.21 18.56
N LYS A 87 -4.00 -20.86 18.32
CA LYS A 87 -2.85 -21.20 19.17
C LYS A 87 -2.35 -20.03 20.03
N GLY A 88 -2.74 -18.79 19.72
CA GLY A 88 -2.28 -17.59 20.43
C GLY A 88 -2.07 -16.37 19.55
N ILE A 89 -1.22 -15.43 19.98
CA ILE A 89 -0.96 -14.16 19.29
C ILE A 89 0.36 -14.22 18.53
N VAL A 90 0.30 -14.02 17.22
CA VAL A 90 1.48 -13.80 16.38
C VAL A 90 1.78 -12.30 16.37
N TYR A 91 2.96 -11.94 16.87
CA TYR A 91 3.49 -10.59 16.84
C TYR A 91 4.96 -10.62 16.43
N ARG A 92 5.36 -9.77 15.47
CA ARG A 92 6.73 -9.72 14.93
C ARG A 92 7.27 -11.10 14.50
N ARG A 93 6.42 -11.92 13.87
CA ARG A 93 6.67 -13.32 13.44
C ARG A 93 6.89 -14.34 14.57
N ILE A 94 6.73 -13.93 15.82
CA ILE A 94 6.84 -14.83 16.97
C ILE A 94 5.44 -15.24 17.40
N LEU A 95 5.22 -16.55 17.49
CA LEU A 95 4.00 -17.11 18.07
C LEU A 95 4.11 -17.06 19.59
N ASN A 96 3.24 -16.28 20.22
CA ASN A 96 3.08 -16.25 21.66
C ASN A 96 1.88 -17.12 22.01
N SER A 97 2.16 -18.29 22.60
CA SER A 97 1.13 -19.27 22.96
C SER A 97 0.18 -18.73 24.00
N LEU A 98 -1.11 -18.90 23.77
CA LEU A 98 -2.18 -18.62 24.73
C LEU A 98 -2.99 -19.88 24.97
N SER A 99 -3.52 -20.01 26.18
CA SER A 99 -4.47 -21.05 26.52
C SER A 99 -5.83 -20.81 25.84
N PHE A 100 -6.63 -21.86 25.72
CA PHE A 100 -7.96 -21.78 25.13
C PHE A 100 -8.86 -20.71 25.80
N LYS A 101 -8.83 -20.63 27.14
CA LYS A 101 -9.58 -19.62 27.91
C LYS A 101 -9.11 -18.19 27.56
N GLU A 102 -7.81 -17.98 27.42
CA GLU A 102 -7.25 -16.69 27.03
C GLU A 102 -7.62 -16.30 25.60
N ILE A 103 -7.59 -17.24 24.65
CA ILE A 103 -7.99 -17.00 23.26
C ILE A 103 -9.48 -16.63 23.20
N ASN A 104 -10.33 -17.35 23.94
CA ASN A 104 -11.76 -17.04 24.00
C ASN A 104 -12.01 -15.64 24.58
N PHE A 105 -11.34 -15.31 25.69
CA PHE A 105 -11.38 -13.97 26.27
C PHE A 105 -10.96 -12.90 25.25
N MET A 106 -9.80 -13.09 24.60
CA MET A 106 -9.26 -12.14 23.62
C MET A 106 -10.24 -11.95 22.44
N ASN A 107 -10.78 -13.04 21.89
CA ASN A 107 -11.75 -12.99 20.82
C ASN A 107 -13.00 -12.16 21.20
N GLN A 108 -13.52 -12.37 22.42
CA GLN A 108 -14.70 -11.65 22.88
C GLN A 108 -14.43 -10.15 23.07
N ILE A 109 -13.34 -9.79 23.77
CA ILE A 109 -13.02 -8.38 24.03
C ILE A 109 -12.65 -7.62 22.76
N ILE A 110 -12.06 -8.28 21.75
CA ILE A 110 -11.78 -7.67 20.44
C ILE A 110 -13.08 -7.38 19.68
N LYS A 111 -14.08 -8.27 19.76
CA LYS A 111 -15.38 -8.08 19.09
C LYS A 111 -16.25 -7.03 19.78
N GLU A 112 -16.36 -7.11 21.10
CA GLU A 112 -17.30 -6.29 21.89
C GLU A 112 -16.66 -5.00 22.43
N SER A 113 -15.34 -4.81 22.26
CA SER A 113 -14.50 -3.74 22.82
C SER A 113 -14.35 -3.73 24.35
N PHE A 114 -15.26 -4.39 25.06
CA PHE A 114 -15.25 -4.61 26.49
C PHE A 114 -15.79 -6.00 26.81
N ILE A 115 -15.52 -6.49 28.01
CA ILE A 115 -16.07 -7.76 28.50
C ILE A 115 -16.50 -7.60 29.95
N SER A 116 -17.75 -7.99 30.26
CA SER A 116 -18.27 -7.89 31.62
C SER A 116 -17.60 -8.92 32.54
N THR A 117 -17.46 -8.60 33.83
CA THR A 117 -16.93 -9.53 34.84
C THR A 117 -17.70 -10.84 34.86
N LYS A 118 -19.02 -10.80 34.63
CA LYS A 118 -19.87 -11.98 34.51
C LYS A 118 -19.47 -12.86 33.32
N SER A 119 -19.18 -12.25 32.17
CA SER A 119 -18.71 -12.97 30.99
C SER A 119 -17.33 -13.60 31.23
N VAL A 120 -16.41 -12.88 31.89
CA VAL A 120 -15.10 -13.42 32.27
C VAL A 120 -15.25 -14.63 33.20
N LEU A 121 -16.15 -14.54 34.19
CA LEU A 121 -16.43 -15.66 35.08
C LEU A 121 -16.90 -16.87 34.29
N LYS A 122 -17.85 -16.73 33.36
CA LYS A 122 -18.29 -17.87 32.52
C LYS A 122 -17.16 -18.56 31.75
N ILE A 123 -16.10 -17.85 31.37
CA ILE A 123 -14.95 -18.42 30.65
C ILE A 123 -14.02 -19.18 31.61
N VAL A 124 -13.85 -18.67 32.83
CA VAL A 124 -12.82 -19.12 33.76
C VAL A 124 -13.35 -20.09 34.80
N GLU A 125 -14.63 -19.99 35.12
CA GLU A 125 -15.35 -20.68 36.20
C GLU A 125 -15.11 -22.19 36.21
N ASN A 126 -14.97 -22.71 37.42
CA ASN A 126 -14.98 -24.12 37.71
C ASN A 126 -16.24 -24.43 38.53
N THR A 127 -17.12 -25.27 37.99
CA THR A 127 -18.39 -25.65 38.61
C THR A 127 -18.23 -26.36 39.94
N ASN A 128 -17.05 -26.91 40.22
CA ASN A 128 -16.76 -27.65 41.45
C ASN A 128 -16.30 -26.74 42.60
N LEU A 129 -16.14 -25.43 42.35
CA LEU A 129 -15.59 -24.49 43.32
C LEU A 129 -16.63 -23.46 43.74
N SER A 130 -16.50 -22.98 44.98
CA SER A 130 -17.39 -21.94 45.50
C SER A 130 -17.16 -20.60 44.79
N TYR A 131 -18.20 -19.75 44.79
CA TYR A 131 -18.15 -18.43 44.15
C TYR A 131 -16.92 -17.58 44.57
N PRO A 132 -16.57 -17.45 45.87
CA PRO A 132 -15.38 -16.68 46.27
C PRO A 132 -14.08 -17.22 45.67
N HIS A 133 -13.98 -18.53 45.47
CA HIS A 133 -12.81 -19.15 44.87
C HIS A 133 -12.75 -18.86 43.36
N ASN A 134 -13.89 -18.93 42.65
CA ASN A 134 -13.97 -18.54 41.25
C ASN A 134 -13.63 -17.06 41.02
N ILE A 135 -13.96 -16.15 41.96
CA ILE A 135 -13.50 -14.76 41.91
C ILE A 135 -11.97 -14.67 41.96
N LYS A 136 -11.31 -15.41 42.87
CA LYS A 136 -9.84 -15.45 42.96
C LYS A 136 -9.20 -15.96 41.68
N ILE A 137 -9.73 -17.04 41.10
CA ILE A 137 -9.23 -17.59 39.82
C ILE A 137 -9.40 -16.56 38.70
N LYS A 138 -10.54 -15.87 38.62
CA LYS A 138 -10.77 -14.79 37.65
C LYS A 138 -9.74 -13.67 37.81
N ASP A 139 -9.48 -13.21 39.03
CA ASP A 139 -8.49 -12.16 39.29
C ASP A 139 -7.07 -12.59 38.90
N GLN A 140 -6.70 -13.83 39.21
CA GLN A 140 -5.43 -14.41 38.81
C GLN A 140 -5.31 -14.53 37.28
N PHE A 141 -6.35 -15.03 36.62
CA PHE A 141 -6.41 -15.12 35.16
C PHE A 141 -6.19 -13.77 34.48
N ILE A 142 -6.87 -12.70 34.95
CA ILE A 142 -6.69 -11.36 34.39
C ILE A 142 -5.28 -10.84 34.65
N LYS A 143 -4.70 -11.10 35.83
CA LYS A 143 -3.33 -10.69 36.17
C LYS A 143 -2.31 -11.38 35.26
N GLU A 144 -2.43 -12.70 35.08
CA GLU A 144 -1.55 -13.48 34.21
C GLU A 144 -1.66 -13.05 32.74
N LEU A 145 -2.89 -12.85 32.26
CA LEU A 145 -3.13 -12.37 30.90
C LEU A 145 -2.52 -10.97 30.70
N ASN A 146 -2.67 -10.07 31.67
CA ASN A 146 -2.06 -8.75 31.61
C ASN A 146 -0.53 -8.81 31.55
N LEU A 147 0.09 -9.68 32.35
CA LEU A 147 1.54 -9.89 32.31
C LEU A 147 1.99 -10.44 30.95
N LYS A 148 1.28 -11.44 30.42
CA LYS A 148 1.58 -11.98 29.08
C LYS A 148 1.47 -10.90 28.01
N LEU A 149 0.38 -10.14 27.98
CA LEU A 149 0.21 -9.05 27.01
C LEU A 149 1.29 -7.98 27.16
N LYS A 150 1.67 -7.65 28.40
CA LYS A 150 2.78 -6.72 28.69
C LYS A 150 4.09 -7.20 28.07
N THR A 151 4.41 -8.48 28.24
CA THR A 151 5.62 -9.11 27.69
C THR A 151 5.56 -9.22 26.16
N ILE A 152 4.44 -9.66 25.59
CA ILE A 152 4.26 -9.82 24.14
C ILE A 152 4.46 -8.49 23.42
N PHE A 153 3.86 -7.42 23.93
CA PHE A 153 3.88 -6.10 23.28
C PHE A 153 4.99 -5.18 23.80
N ASN A 154 5.80 -5.65 24.76
CA ASN A 154 6.86 -4.90 25.43
C ASN A 154 6.41 -3.51 25.87
N THR A 155 5.34 -3.45 26.66
CA THR A 155 4.73 -2.19 27.14
C THR A 155 5.00 -1.97 28.62
N ASP A 156 5.17 -0.73 29.07
CA ASP A 156 5.37 -0.45 30.50
C ASP A 156 4.08 -0.31 31.30
N TYR A 157 2.95 -0.14 30.61
CA TYR A 157 1.62 0.02 31.19
C TYR A 157 0.82 -1.29 31.22
N THR A 158 -0.27 -1.30 31.98
CA THR A 158 -1.23 -2.41 32.06
C THR A 158 -2.18 -2.41 30.86
N PRO A 159 -2.23 -3.48 30.03
CA PRO A 159 -3.08 -3.53 28.84
C PRO A 159 -4.58 -3.50 29.13
N LEU A 160 -5.04 -4.26 30.12
CA LEU A 160 -6.44 -4.34 30.54
C LEU A 160 -6.69 -3.53 31.81
N GLU A 161 -7.72 -2.70 31.77
CA GLU A 161 -8.22 -1.91 32.89
C GLU A 161 -9.67 -2.28 33.21
N VAL A 162 -10.12 -1.92 34.42
CA VAL A 162 -11.49 -2.17 34.90
C VAL A 162 -12.21 -0.84 35.07
N ARG A 163 -13.43 -0.75 34.55
CA ARG A 163 -14.34 0.38 34.78
C ARG A 163 -15.72 -0.11 35.18
N SER A 164 -16.49 0.75 35.84
CA SER A 164 -17.93 0.55 35.94
C SER A 164 -18.58 0.71 34.56
N SER A 165 -19.59 -0.11 34.27
CA SER A 165 -20.35 -0.02 33.03
C SER A 165 -21.06 1.34 32.94
N LYS A 166 -21.25 1.79 31.70
CA LYS A 166 -22.02 3.01 31.42
C LYS A 166 -23.53 2.81 31.62
N ILE A 167 -24.01 1.57 31.51
CA ILE A 167 -25.43 1.22 31.60
C ILE A 167 -25.83 1.00 33.07
N ASP A 168 -25.00 0.26 33.81
CA ASP A 168 -25.21 -0.01 35.23
C ASP A 168 -23.87 0.04 35.99
N ALA A 169 -23.75 1.00 36.91
CA ALA A 169 -22.52 1.21 37.69
C ALA A 169 -22.12 -0.01 38.56
N ARG A 170 -23.06 -0.92 38.84
CA ARG A 170 -22.83 -2.17 39.58
C ARG A 170 -22.05 -3.20 38.76
N ILE A 171 -22.16 -3.13 37.42
CA ILE A 171 -21.47 -4.05 36.52
C ILE A 171 -20.06 -3.53 36.28
N LYS A 172 -19.06 -4.38 36.55
CA LYS A 172 -17.65 -4.09 36.21
C LYS A 172 -17.31 -4.66 34.83
N GLU A 173 -16.73 -3.82 33.98
CA GLU A 173 -16.27 -4.14 32.63
C GLU A 173 -14.75 -4.09 32.56
N HIS A 174 -14.17 -5.08 31.90
CA HIS A 174 -12.77 -5.08 31.49
C HIS A 174 -12.66 -4.52 30.07
N PHE A 175 -11.71 -3.62 29.85
CA PHE A 175 -11.48 -2.99 28.55
C PHE A 175 -9.99 -2.75 28.33
N PHE A 176 -9.58 -2.61 27.07
CA PHE A 176 -8.20 -2.22 26.75
C PHE A 176 -7.98 -0.74 26.99
N ASN A 177 -6.84 -0.40 27.59
CA ASN A 177 -6.52 1.00 27.80
C ASN A 177 -6.26 1.75 26.47
N LYS A 178 -6.35 3.08 26.51
CA LYS A 178 -6.20 3.94 25.32
C LYS A 178 -4.87 3.74 24.59
N ASN A 179 -3.77 3.53 25.32
CA ASN A 179 -2.44 3.29 24.76
C ASN A 179 -2.36 1.91 24.09
N PHE A 180 -3.12 0.92 24.59
CA PHE A 180 -3.16 -0.42 24.01
C PHE A 180 -4.02 -0.50 22.74
N ASN A 181 -4.97 0.43 22.54
CA ASN A 181 -5.82 0.46 21.35
C ASN A 181 -5.04 0.51 20.02
N LYS A 182 -3.82 1.03 20.01
CA LYS A 182 -2.95 1.02 18.81
C LYS A 182 -2.62 -0.40 18.33
N PHE A 183 -2.49 -1.36 19.26
CA PHE A 183 -2.23 -2.76 18.95
C PHE A 183 -3.50 -3.46 18.53
N ILE A 184 -4.61 -3.21 19.24
CA ILE A 184 -5.92 -3.79 18.92
C ILE A 184 -6.39 -3.41 17.51
N LYS A 185 -6.22 -2.14 17.10
CA LYS A 185 -6.56 -1.69 15.72
C LYS A 185 -5.79 -2.44 14.63
N ARG A 186 -4.60 -2.95 14.94
CA ARG A 186 -3.75 -3.71 14.02
C ARG A 186 -3.96 -5.22 14.15
N LEU A 187 -4.77 -5.66 15.10
CA LEU A 187 -5.00 -7.06 15.41
C LEU A 187 -6.10 -7.61 14.50
N SER A 188 -5.76 -8.68 13.77
CA SER A 188 -6.70 -9.43 12.94
C SER A 188 -7.00 -10.78 13.59
N VAL A 189 -8.26 -11.16 13.65
CA VAL A 189 -8.71 -12.45 14.19
C VAL A 189 -8.77 -13.48 13.05
N ARG A 190 -8.04 -14.59 13.20
CA ARG A 190 -8.04 -15.74 12.28
C ARG A 190 -8.15 -17.02 13.10
N ILE A 191 -9.35 -17.27 13.62
CA ILE A 191 -9.68 -18.44 14.43
C ILE A 191 -10.28 -19.51 13.53
#